data_AF-A0A8J7ZFF1-F1
#
_entry.id   AF-A0A8J7ZFF1-F1
#
_cell.length_a   1.000
_cell.length_b   1.000
_cell.length_c   1.000
_cell.angle_alpha   90.00
_cell.angle_beta   90.00
_cell.angle_gamma   90.00
#
_symmetry.space_group_name_H-M   'P 1'
#
loop_
_entity.id
_entity.type
_entity.pdbx_description
1 polymer ?
#
loop_
_entity_poly.entity_id
_entity_poly.type
_entity_poly.pdbx_seq_one_letter_code
_entity_poly.pdbx_strand_id
1 'polypeptide(L)'
;MTPSRRTLTSFGFAAPAASIGLVSLATLVDPKFSWATRSLSSMGESTGLGVFAVDSANQLAWLLFNGGLFAGGLLGLPFVALLVLDARNAFERVGAVGFGVALVCMAGVGVAFLESDAAPAPFDELHFLFAVLLFFSIGVVPWLYGSGMVLADDARAGLATIWLANLYAVQWVVWIVLEAFAFTGDGDTWTYFAVPEFVGAVVLGGWAAWLAARKRRAA
;
A
#
# COMPACT_ATOMS: atom_id res chain seq x y z
N MET A 1 -23.79 -7.24 -14.84
CA MET A 1 -22.33 -7.53 -14.83
C MET A 1 -22.05 -8.93 -15.36
N THR A 2 -21.04 -9.14 -16.21
CA THR A 2 -20.60 -10.50 -16.58
C THR A 2 -19.92 -11.20 -15.40
N PRO A 3 -19.89 -12.55 -15.35
CA PRO A 3 -19.20 -13.29 -14.30
C PRO A 3 -17.72 -12.90 -14.15
N SER A 4 -17.01 -12.72 -15.27
CA SER A 4 -15.59 -12.32 -15.27
C SER A 4 -15.35 -10.98 -14.58
N ARG A 5 -16.17 -9.96 -14.89
CA ARG A 5 -16.05 -8.62 -14.29
C ARG A 5 -16.39 -8.63 -12.80
N ARG A 6 -17.33 -9.48 -12.38
CA ARG A 6 -17.64 -9.70 -10.95
C ARG A 6 -16.42 -10.25 -10.20
N THR A 7 -15.74 -11.24 -10.77
CA THR A 7 -14.53 -11.82 -10.21
C THR A 7 -13.41 -10.78 -10.11
N LEU A 8 -13.12 -10.04 -11.19
CA LEU A 8 -12.10 -8.98 -11.15
C LEU A 8 -12.42 -7.90 -10.11
N THR A 9 -13.69 -7.57 -9.92
CA THR A 9 -14.11 -6.60 -8.90
C THR A 9 -13.86 -7.11 -7.47
N SER A 10 -13.99 -8.42 -7.22
CA SER A 10 -13.72 -9.00 -5.90
C SER A 10 -12.26 -8.82 -5.46
N PHE A 11 -11.33 -8.78 -6.41
CA PHE A 11 -9.91 -8.52 -6.12
C PHE A 11 -9.66 -7.11 -5.56
N GLY A 12 -10.51 -6.12 -5.89
CA GLY A 12 -10.47 -4.80 -5.28
C GLY A 12 -10.84 -4.78 -3.79
N PHE A 13 -11.44 -5.87 -3.27
CA PHE A 13 -11.66 -6.10 -1.83
C PHE A 13 -10.62 -7.06 -1.23
N ALA A 14 -10.27 -8.12 -1.97
CA ALA A 14 -9.34 -9.14 -1.48
C ALA A 14 -7.94 -8.57 -1.25
N ALA A 15 -7.45 -7.73 -2.17
CA ALA A 15 -6.14 -7.09 -2.05
C ALA A 15 -5.98 -6.27 -0.76
N PRO A 16 -6.85 -5.27 -0.46
CA PRO A 16 -6.74 -4.51 0.79
C PRO A 16 -7.01 -5.34 2.03
N ALA A 17 -7.91 -6.34 1.97
CA ALA A 17 -8.15 -7.24 3.09
C ALA A 17 -6.90 -8.06 3.43
N ALA A 18 -6.20 -8.58 2.41
CA ALA A 18 -4.96 -9.32 2.59
C ALA A 18 -3.84 -8.42 3.14
N SER A 19 -3.55 -7.29 2.49
CA SER A 19 -2.44 -6.43 2.93
C SER A 19 -2.68 -5.81 4.29
N ILE A 20 -3.80 -5.07 4.47
CA ILE A 20 -4.08 -4.39 5.74
C ILE A 20 -4.27 -5.42 6.85
N GLY A 21 -4.97 -6.53 6.58
CA GLY A 21 -5.20 -7.58 7.57
C GLY A 21 -3.90 -8.22 8.04
N LEU A 22 -3.03 -8.64 7.13
CA LEU A 22 -1.77 -9.29 7.48
C LEU A 22 -0.76 -8.31 8.11
N VAL A 23 -0.68 -7.07 7.63
CA VAL A 23 0.14 -6.02 8.27
C VAL A 23 -0.38 -5.72 9.69
N SER A 24 -1.69 -5.66 9.90
CA SER A 24 -2.27 -5.48 11.24
C SER A 24 -2.00 -6.66 12.16
N LEU A 25 -1.97 -7.89 11.63
CA LEU A 25 -1.57 -9.06 12.42
C LEU A 25 -0.08 -9.01 12.76
N ALA A 26 0.77 -8.54 11.83
CA ALA A 26 2.20 -8.36 12.08
C ALA A 26 2.46 -7.41 13.26
N THR A 27 1.75 -6.27 13.33
CA THR A 27 1.90 -5.31 14.43
C THR A 27 1.47 -5.86 15.80
N LEU A 28 0.60 -6.87 15.82
CA LEU A 28 0.15 -7.52 17.06
C LEU A 28 1.11 -8.61 17.55
N VAL A 29 1.89 -9.22 16.65
CA VAL A 29 2.78 -10.33 17.00
C VAL A 29 4.24 -9.93 17.12
N ASP A 30 4.68 -8.83 16.48
CA ASP A 30 6.05 -8.35 16.60
C ASP A 30 6.32 -7.84 18.04
N PRO A 31 7.20 -8.51 18.81
CA PRO A 31 7.51 -8.07 20.17
C PRO A 31 8.26 -6.73 20.22
N LYS A 32 8.83 -6.27 19.11
CA LYS A 32 9.56 -5.01 19.01
C LYS A 32 8.70 -3.87 18.48
N PHE A 33 7.51 -4.16 17.97
CA PHE A 33 6.70 -3.14 17.29
C PHE A 33 6.15 -2.11 18.27
N SER A 34 6.20 -0.85 17.84
CA SER A 34 5.65 0.29 18.55
C SER A 34 5.19 1.31 17.52
N TRP A 35 3.92 1.69 17.60
CA TRP A 35 3.34 2.76 16.78
C TRP A 35 4.05 4.10 16.96
N ALA A 36 4.65 4.33 18.14
CA ALA A 36 5.28 5.59 18.49
C ALA A 36 6.76 5.64 18.07
N THR A 37 7.44 4.49 17.96
CA THR A 37 8.91 4.46 17.91
C THR A 37 9.51 3.67 16.76
N ARG A 38 8.70 3.19 15.81
CA ARG A 38 9.19 2.41 14.65
C ARG A 38 8.45 2.76 13.37
N SER A 39 9.03 2.41 12.23
CA SER A 39 8.32 2.25 10.96
C SER A 39 7.63 0.88 10.89
N LEU A 40 6.56 0.74 10.10
CA LEU A 40 6.02 -0.58 9.77
C LEU A 40 7.05 -1.38 8.96
N SER A 41 7.77 -0.72 8.05
CA SER A 41 8.77 -1.39 7.21
C SER A 41 9.87 -2.08 8.02
N SER A 42 10.15 -1.62 9.24
CA SER A 42 11.13 -2.25 10.12
C SER A 42 10.75 -3.67 10.55
N MET A 43 9.47 -4.06 10.47
CA MET A 43 9.05 -5.46 10.65
C MET A 43 9.46 -6.34 9.46
N GLY A 44 9.63 -5.74 8.28
CA GLY A 44 9.98 -6.42 7.05
C GLY A 44 11.48 -6.60 6.84
N GLU A 45 12.32 -5.95 7.65
CA GLU A 45 13.78 -6.06 7.58
C GLU A 45 14.25 -7.49 7.84
N SER A 46 15.40 -7.82 7.24
CA SER A 46 16.02 -9.15 7.32
C SER A 46 16.08 -9.69 8.76
N THR A 47 15.78 -10.99 8.90
CA THR A 47 15.93 -11.73 10.16
C THR A 47 17.14 -12.66 10.19
N GLY A 48 17.92 -12.72 9.11
CA GLY A 48 19.05 -13.64 8.94
C GLY A 48 18.64 -15.09 8.66
N LEU A 49 17.36 -15.33 8.33
CA LEU A 49 16.74 -16.65 8.32
C LEU A 49 15.88 -16.84 7.07
N GLY A 50 15.73 -18.09 6.64
CA GLY A 50 15.08 -18.41 5.37
C GLY A 50 13.60 -18.00 5.30
N VAL A 51 13.10 -17.75 4.09
CA VAL A 51 11.74 -17.22 3.77
C VAL A 51 10.57 -17.91 4.49
N PHE A 52 10.70 -19.18 4.86
CA PHE A 52 9.63 -19.96 5.51
C PHE A 52 9.95 -20.35 6.96
N ALA A 53 11.01 -19.77 7.54
CA ALA A 53 11.30 -19.95 8.95
C ALA A 53 10.24 -19.25 9.80
N VAL A 54 9.70 -19.97 10.79
CA VAL A 54 8.78 -19.43 11.80
C VAL A 54 9.16 -20.04 13.15
N ASP A 55 10.34 -19.70 13.65
CA ASP A 55 10.85 -20.14 14.95
C ASP A 55 10.53 -19.16 16.10
N SER A 56 10.10 -17.94 15.76
CA SER A 56 9.93 -16.83 16.70
C SER A 56 8.82 -15.88 16.28
N ALA A 57 8.31 -15.11 17.24
CA ALA A 57 7.27 -14.10 16.99
C ALA A 57 7.75 -13.01 16.01
N ASN A 58 9.04 -12.65 16.05
CA ASN A 58 9.66 -11.71 15.13
C ASN A 58 9.62 -12.22 13.67
N GLN A 59 9.90 -13.51 13.44
CA GLN A 59 9.77 -14.12 12.12
C GLN A 59 8.33 -14.23 11.64
N LEU A 60 7.41 -14.57 12.55
CA LEU A 60 5.99 -14.57 12.20
C LEU A 60 5.54 -13.17 11.77
N ALA A 61 5.96 -12.12 12.48
CA ALA A 61 5.70 -10.73 12.09
C ALA A 61 6.27 -10.40 10.71
N TRP A 62 7.54 -10.77 10.48
CA TRP A 62 8.20 -10.59 9.19
C TRP A 62 7.42 -11.26 8.05
N LEU A 63 7.02 -12.52 8.22
CA LEU A 63 6.27 -13.28 7.22
C LEU A 63 4.89 -12.67 6.97
N LEU A 64 4.19 -12.24 8.02
CA LEU A 64 2.88 -11.59 7.91
C LEU A 64 2.99 -10.24 7.21
N PHE A 65 3.97 -9.41 7.58
CA PHE A 65 4.18 -8.10 6.98
C PHE A 65 4.53 -8.21 5.50
N ASN A 66 5.64 -8.90 5.18
CA ASN A 66 6.13 -9.04 3.81
C ASN A 66 5.17 -9.85 2.94
N GLY A 67 4.66 -10.95 3.47
CA GLY A 67 3.64 -11.77 2.80
C GLY A 67 2.35 -11.00 2.54
N GLY A 68 1.95 -10.12 3.46
CA GLY A 68 0.80 -9.23 3.30
C GLY A 68 0.97 -8.22 2.17
N LEU A 69 2.13 -7.56 2.10
CA LEU A 69 2.46 -6.62 1.03
C LEU A 69 2.54 -7.32 -0.34
N PHE A 70 3.24 -8.47 -0.40
CA PHE A 70 3.35 -9.27 -1.61
C PHE A 70 1.99 -9.78 -2.09
N ALA A 71 1.23 -10.44 -1.22
CA ALA A 71 -0.08 -10.97 -1.56
C ALA A 71 -1.05 -9.86 -1.95
N GLY A 72 -1.12 -8.77 -1.20
CA GLY A 72 -1.97 -7.62 -1.53
C GLY A 72 -1.62 -7.00 -2.87
N GLY A 73 -0.33 -6.88 -3.20
CA GLY A 73 0.16 -6.31 -4.45
C GLY A 73 -0.30 -7.14 -5.64
N LEU A 74 -0.04 -8.45 -5.60
CA LEU A 74 -0.43 -9.37 -6.67
C LEU A 74 -1.94 -9.53 -6.79
N LEU A 75 -2.66 -9.66 -5.67
CA LEU A 75 -4.12 -9.77 -5.66
C LEU A 75 -4.79 -8.51 -6.21
N GLY A 76 -4.16 -7.33 -6.16
CA GLY A 76 -4.76 -6.11 -6.69
C GLY A 76 -4.70 -5.99 -8.22
N LEU A 77 -3.76 -6.67 -8.89
CA LEU A 77 -3.52 -6.51 -10.33
C LEU A 77 -4.73 -6.90 -11.22
N PRO A 78 -5.50 -7.96 -10.93
CA PRO A 78 -6.74 -8.24 -11.67
C PRO A 78 -7.75 -7.09 -11.60
N PHE A 79 -7.82 -6.39 -10.46
CA PHE A 79 -8.71 -5.24 -10.32
C PHE A 79 -8.21 -4.04 -11.14
N VAL A 80 -6.89 -3.83 -11.22
CA VAL A 80 -6.29 -2.82 -12.13
C VAL A 80 -6.68 -3.07 -13.58
N ALA A 81 -6.61 -4.34 -14.04
CA ALA A 81 -7.01 -4.68 -15.40
C ALA A 81 -8.46 -4.26 -15.68
N LEU A 82 -9.38 -4.48 -14.73
CA LEU A 82 -10.75 -4.00 -14.84
C LEU A 82 -10.82 -2.47 -14.91
N LEU A 83 -10.07 -1.74 -14.08
CA LEU A 83 -10.06 -0.27 -14.10
C LEU A 83 -9.53 0.29 -15.43
N VAL A 84 -8.51 -0.33 -16.02
CA VAL A 84 -7.95 0.08 -17.32
C VAL A 84 -8.94 -0.17 -18.46
N LEU A 85 -9.60 -1.33 -18.47
CA LEU A 85 -10.62 -1.69 -19.47
C LEU A 85 -11.84 -0.76 -19.40
N ASP A 86 -12.17 -0.28 -18.20
CA ASP A 86 -13.31 0.59 -17.96
C ASP A 86 -13.01 2.08 -18.03
N ALA A 87 -11.75 2.45 -18.23
CA ALA A 87 -11.35 3.85 -18.24
C ALA A 87 -12.07 4.61 -19.36
N ARG A 88 -12.78 5.67 -18.98
CA ARG A 88 -13.61 6.50 -19.87
C ARG A 88 -12.79 7.56 -20.61
N ASN A 89 -11.60 7.88 -20.10
CA ASN A 89 -10.67 8.85 -20.68
C ASN A 89 -9.23 8.50 -20.30
N ALA A 90 -8.28 9.29 -20.83
CA ALA A 90 -6.85 9.07 -20.62
C ALA A 90 -6.44 9.22 -19.14
N PHE A 91 -7.04 10.15 -18.39
CA PHE A 91 -6.70 10.36 -16.98
C PHE A 91 -7.08 9.17 -16.10
N GLU A 92 -8.27 8.60 -16.29
CA GLU A 92 -8.66 7.34 -15.60
C GLU A 92 -7.72 6.19 -15.97
N ARG A 93 -7.32 6.09 -17.25
CA ARG A 93 -6.42 5.03 -17.70
C ARG A 93 -5.03 5.17 -17.10
N VAL A 94 -4.44 6.37 -17.13
CA VAL A 94 -3.11 6.64 -16.54
C VAL A 94 -3.17 6.44 -15.03
N GLY A 95 -4.22 6.91 -14.35
CA GLY A 95 -4.42 6.66 -12.93
C GLY A 95 -4.51 5.15 -12.60
N ALA A 96 -5.25 4.37 -13.39
CA ALA A 96 -5.35 2.93 -13.21
C ALA A 96 -4.01 2.21 -13.45
N VAL A 97 -3.26 2.58 -14.49
CA VAL A 97 -1.91 2.05 -14.73
C VAL A 97 -0.97 2.41 -13.59
N GLY A 98 -1.00 3.67 -13.13
CA GLY A 98 -0.23 4.11 -11.96
C GLY A 98 -0.59 3.34 -10.70
N PHE A 99 -1.87 2.99 -10.50
CA PHE A 99 -2.27 2.10 -9.41
C PHE A 99 -1.64 0.71 -9.54
N GLY A 100 -1.56 0.16 -10.76
CA GLY A 100 -0.83 -1.07 -11.04
C GLY A 100 0.66 -0.97 -10.67
N VAL A 101 1.31 0.14 -11.03
CA VAL A 101 2.71 0.39 -10.62
C VAL A 101 2.83 0.43 -9.10
N ALA A 102 1.93 1.13 -8.40
CA ALA A 102 1.91 1.18 -6.94
C ALA A 102 1.80 -0.23 -6.32
N LEU A 103 0.93 -1.09 -6.85
CA LEU A 103 0.77 -2.46 -6.37
C LEU A 103 2.00 -3.34 -6.64
N VAL A 104 2.67 -3.14 -7.78
CA VAL A 104 3.95 -3.80 -8.07
C VAL A 104 5.03 -3.34 -7.11
N CYS A 105 5.11 -2.03 -6.83
CA CYS A 105 6.04 -1.49 -5.83
C CYS A 105 5.71 -2.02 -4.43
N MET A 106 4.43 -2.16 -4.05
CA MET A 106 4.03 -2.78 -2.78
C MET A 106 4.49 -4.23 -2.68
N ALA A 107 4.34 -5.02 -3.75
CA ALA A 107 4.90 -6.36 -3.80
C ALA A 107 6.44 -6.34 -3.73
N GLY A 108 7.07 -5.35 -4.39
CA GLY A 108 8.50 -5.06 -4.33
C GLY A 108 9.01 -4.85 -2.91
N VAL A 109 8.31 -4.03 -2.10
CA VAL A 109 8.62 -3.83 -0.67
C VAL A 109 8.57 -5.17 0.06
N GLY A 110 7.52 -5.96 -0.16
CA GLY A 110 7.37 -7.28 0.48
C GLY A 110 8.42 -8.31 0.08
N VAL A 111 9.17 -8.11 -1.02
CA VAL A 111 10.23 -9.04 -1.44
C VAL A 111 11.64 -8.50 -1.22
N ALA A 112 11.80 -7.23 -0.87
CA ALA A 112 13.09 -6.55 -0.83
C ALA A 112 14.08 -7.25 0.12
N PHE A 113 13.58 -7.74 1.26
CA PHE A 113 14.37 -8.40 2.29
C PHE A 113 14.22 -9.93 2.29
N LEU A 114 13.82 -10.55 1.17
CA LEU A 114 13.80 -12.01 1.08
C LEU A 114 15.21 -12.58 1.19
N GLU A 115 15.45 -13.44 2.16
CA GLU A 115 16.73 -14.10 2.33
C GLU A 115 16.63 -15.60 2.05
N SER A 116 17.72 -16.15 1.54
CA SER A 116 17.88 -17.59 1.40
C SER A 116 19.28 -18.01 1.77
N ASP A 117 19.48 -19.29 2.07
CA ASP A 117 20.80 -19.87 2.29
C ASP A 117 21.75 -19.65 1.09
N ALA A 118 21.19 -19.41 -0.09
CA ALA A 118 21.94 -19.17 -1.32
C ALA A 118 22.34 -17.69 -1.55
N ALA A 119 21.61 -16.73 -0.97
CA ALA A 119 21.89 -15.30 -1.10
C ALA A 119 21.20 -14.49 0.03
N PRO A 120 21.95 -13.67 0.79
CA PRO A 120 21.36 -12.73 1.73
C PRO A 120 20.70 -11.56 0.96
N ALA A 121 19.44 -11.29 1.28
CA ALA A 121 18.61 -10.16 0.86
C ALA A 121 18.99 -9.49 -0.49
N PRO A 122 18.87 -10.19 -1.64
CA PRO A 122 19.43 -9.73 -2.91
C PRO A 122 18.73 -8.50 -3.52
N PHE A 123 17.67 -7.99 -2.88
CA PHE A 123 16.86 -6.87 -3.34
C PHE A 123 16.78 -5.73 -2.31
N ASP A 124 17.58 -5.78 -1.24
CA ASP A 124 17.55 -4.81 -0.15
C ASP A 124 17.79 -3.37 -0.63
N GLU A 125 18.74 -3.19 -1.55
CA GLU A 125 19.05 -1.90 -2.20
C GLU A 125 17.84 -1.29 -2.92
N LEU A 126 16.88 -2.11 -3.36
CA LEU A 126 15.68 -1.66 -4.06
C LEU A 126 14.54 -1.31 -3.10
N HIS A 127 14.64 -1.63 -1.81
CA HIS A 127 13.58 -1.36 -0.84
C HIS A 127 13.16 0.11 -0.84
N PHE A 128 14.13 1.02 -0.73
CA PHE A 128 13.88 2.46 -0.71
C PHE A 128 13.18 2.94 -1.99
N LEU A 129 13.62 2.45 -3.16
CA LEU A 129 13.00 2.79 -4.44
C LEU A 129 11.53 2.32 -4.48
N PHE A 130 11.25 1.08 -4.09
CA PHE A 130 9.88 0.56 -4.06
C PHE A 130 9.00 1.33 -3.07
N ALA A 131 9.51 1.63 -1.87
CA ALA A 131 8.79 2.39 -0.86
C ALA A 131 8.45 3.80 -1.36
N VAL A 132 9.44 4.54 -1.91
CA VAL A 132 9.21 5.89 -2.44
C VAL A 132 8.16 5.89 -3.55
N LEU A 133 8.28 4.96 -4.52
CA LEU A 133 7.33 4.86 -5.62
C LEU A 133 5.92 4.49 -5.12
N LEU A 134 5.81 3.58 -4.15
CA LEU A 134 4.54 3.24 -3.52
C LEU A 134 3.91 4.47 -2.83
N PHE A 135 4.61 5.09 -1.88
CA PHE A 135 4.06 6.17 -1.06
C PHE A 135 3.77 7.42 -1.88
N PHE A 136 4.57 7.72 -2.90
CA PHE A 136 4.28 8.82 -3.83
C PHE A 136 3.05 8.52 -4.69
N SER A 137 2.90 7.27 -5.13
CA SER A 137 1.74 6.86 -5.93
C SER A 137 0.42 6.98 -5.16
N ILE A 138 0.39 6.78 -3.83
CA ILE A 138 -0.81 6.97 -3.01
C ILE A 138 -1.35 8.42 -3.12
N GLY A 139 -0.47 9.40 -3.31
CA GLY A 139 -0.89 10.78 -3.59
C GLY A 139 -1.28 11.00 -5.05
N VAL A 140 -0.45 10.57 -6.00
CA VAL A 140 -0.62 10.91 -7.43
C VAL A 140 -1.75 10.13 -8.11
N VAL A 141 -1.90 8.85 -7.80
CA VAL A 141 -2.86 7.96 -8.49
C VAL A 141 -4.32 8.40 -8.25
N PRO A 142 -4.77 8.63 -7.00
CA PRO A 142 -6.12 9.15 -6.77
C PRO A 142 -6.31 10.54 -7.38
N TRP A 143 -5.29 11.40 -7.42
CA TRP A 143 -5.37 12.69 -8.12
C TRP A 143 -5.70 12.53 -9.62
N LEU A 144 -4.95 11.67 -10.32
CA LEU A 144 -5.14 11.41 -11.76
C LEU A 144 -6.47 10.72 -12.04
N TYR A 145 -6.77 9.63 -11.32
CA TYR A 145 -8.02 8.88 -11.52
C TYR A 145 -9.24 9.72 -11.12
N GLY A 146 -9.13 10.47 -10.01
CA GLY A 146 -10.12 11.44 -9.55
C GLY A 146 -10.45 12.51 -10.58
N SER A 147 -9.42 13.11 -11.18
CA SER A 147 -9.56 14.10 -12.26
C SER A 147 -10.27 13.49 -13.48
N GLY A 148 -9.91 12.26 -13.84
CA GLY A 148 -10.59 11.49 -14.88
C GLY A 148 -12.07 11.27 -14.59
N MET A 149 -12.45 10.99 -13.34
CA MET A 149 -13.86 10.87 -12.94
C MET A 149 -14.62 12.21 -13.06
N VAL A 150 -13.99 13.33 -12.69
CA VAL A 150 -14.60 14.66 -12.86
C VAL A 150 -14.85 14.96 -14.33
N LEU A 151 -13.88 14.69 -15.21
CA LEU A 151 -14.00 14.89 -16.66
C LEU A 151 -15.03 13.98 -17.34
N ALA A 152 -15.43 12.90 -16.67
CA ALA A 152 -16.45 11.98 -17.14
C ALA A 152 -17.78 12.14 -16.36
N ASP A 153 -18.10 13.38 -15.99
CA ASP A 153 -19.34 13.83 -15.35
C ASP A 153 -19.67 13.16 -14.00
N ASP A 154 -18.66 12.62 -13.31
CA ASP A 154 -18.78 12.02 -11.98
C ASP A 154 -18.06 12.90 -10.92
N ALA A 155 -18.39 14.19 -10.93
CA ALA A 155 -17.68 15.21 -10.17
C ALA A 155 -17.63 14.93 -8.66
N ARG A 156 -18.73 14.47 -8.05
CA ARG A 156 -18.79 14.20 -6.61
C ARG A 156 -17.76 13.15 -6.20
N ALA A 157 -17.67 12.06 -6.95
CA ALA A 157 -16.78 10.97 -6.61
C ALA A 157 -15.32 11.24 -7.04
N GLY A 158 -15.14 11.95 -8.15
CA GLY A 158 -13.85 12.48 -8.58
C GLY A 158 -13.24 13.41 -7.54
N LEU A 159 -13.99 14.41 -7.08
CA LEU A 159 -13.54 15.34 -6.04
C LEU A 159 -13.27 14.62 -4.71
N ALA A 160 -14.11 13.68 -4.29
CA ALA A 160 -13.85 12.89 -3.08
C ALA A 160 -12.51 12.13 -3.17
N THR A 161 -12.17 11.61 -4.36
CA THR A 161 -10.91 10.92 -4.61
C THR A 161 -9.70 11.87 -4.58
N ILE A 162 -9.84 13.06 -5.19
CA ILE A 162 -8.79 14.10 -5.16
C ILE A 162 -8.56 14.58 -3.72
N TRP A 163 -9.62 14.84 -2.97
CA TRP A 163 -9.51 15.30 -1.59
C TRP A 163 -8.92 14.24 -0.66
N LEU A 164 -9.22 12.95 -0.87
CA LEU A 164 -8.56 11.86 -0.15
C LEU A 164 -7.04 11.90 -0.36
N ALA A 165 -6.60 12.17 -1.59
CA ALA A 165 -5.19 12.32 -1.94
C ALA A 165 -4.54 13.54 -1.28
N ASN A 166 -5.25 14.67 -1.22
CA ASN A 166 -4.80 15.87 -0.52
C ASN A 166 -4.67 15.64 0.97
N LEU A 167 -5.64 14.97 1.60
CA LEU A 167 -5.58 14.61 3.02
C LEU A 167 -4.38 13.70 3.30
N TYR A 168 -4.10 12.75 2.40
CA TYR A 168 -2.91 11.92 2.49
C TYR A 168 -1.61 12.74 2.39
N ALA A 169 -1.50 13.67 1.44
CA ALA A 169 -0.32 14.53 1.31
C ALA A 169 -0.14 15.44 2.54
N VAL A 170 -1.22 16.06 3.01
CA VAL A 170 -1.22 16.90 4.21
C VAL A 170 -0.79 16.11 5.44
N GLN A 171 -1.25 14.86 5.61
CA GLN A 171 -0.82 14.07 6.77
C GLN A 171 0.69 13.85 6.78
N TRP A 172 1.33 13.63 5.63
CA TRP A 172 2.76 13.42 5.54
C TRP A 172 3.54 14.69 5.88
N VAL A 173 3.08 15.83 5.37
CA VAL A 173 3.66 17.14 5.72
C VAL A 173 3.54 17.38 7.22
N VAL A 174 2.35 17.17 7.79
CA VAL A 174 2.13 17.31 9.23
C VAL A 174 3.02 16.35 10.02
N TRP A 175 3.14 15.10 9.58
CA TRP A 175 3.95 14.10 10.26
C TRP A 175 5.44 14.46 10.26
N ILE A 176 5.99 14.85 9.10
CA ILE A 176 7.40 15.27 8.98
C ILE A 176 7.68 16.49 9.87
N VAL A 177 6.74 17.45 9.93
CA VAL A 177 6.87 18.61 10.83
C VAL A 177 6.83 18.17 12.30
N LEU A 178 5.90 17.30 12.69
CA LEU A 178 5.84 16.77 14.05
C LEU A 178 7.11 16.00 14.42
N GLU A 179 7.64 15.20 13.51
CA GLU A 179 8.89 14.48 13.70
C GLU A 179 10.07 15.43 13.91
N ALA A 180 10.22 16.42 13.02
CA ALA A 180 11.32 17.38 13.07
C ALA A 180 11.30 18.29 14.31
N PHE A 181 10.13 18.61 14.85
CA PHE A 181 9.99 19.62 15.92
C PHE A 181 9.50 19.08 17.27
N ALA A 182 8.89 17.89 17.32
CA ALA A 182 8.25 17.36 18.52
C ALA A 182 8.71 15.95 18.91
N PHE A 183 9.17 15.12 17.98
CA PHE A 183 9.63 13.74 18.28
C PHE A 183 11.15 13.64 18.54
N THR A 184 11.80 14.75 18.87
CA THR A 184 13.26 14.88 19.10
C THR A 184 13.77 14.23 20.40
N GLY A 185 13.16 13.15 20.87
CA GLY A 185 13.48 12.52 22.16
C GLY A 185 14.81 11.76 22.17
N ASP A 186 15.23 11.21 21.04
CA ASP A 186 16.44 10.39 20.89
C ASP A 186 17.45 10.91 19.85
N GLY A 187 17.07 11.93 19.07
CA GLY A 187 17.94 12.58 18.09
C GLY A 187 17.98 11.90 16.71
N ASP A 188 17.30 10.76 16.53
CA ASP A 188 17.15 10.11 15.23
C ASP A 188 15.90 10.66 14.53
N THR A 189 16.11 11.47 13.50
CA THR A 189 15.08 11.81 12.52
C THR A 189 14.96 10.67 11.50
N TRP A 190 13.76 10.41 10.95
CA TRP A 190 13.45 9.41 9.92
C TRP A 190 13.17 7.98 10.41
N THR A 191 12.85 7.82 11.68
CA THR A 191 12.59 6.51 12.33
C THR A 191 11.11 6.25 12.59
N TYR A 192 10.27 7.29 12.61
CA TYR A 192 8.95 7.24 13.23
C TYR A 192 7.78 7.14 12.23
N PHE A 193 7.81 6.20 11.29
CA PHE A 193 6.85 6.19 10.17
C PHE A 193 5.68 5.21 10.28
N ALA A 194 5.52 4.43 11.34
CA ALA A 194 4.48 3.39 11.36
C ALA A 194 3.06 3.94 11.15
N VAL A 195 2.73 5.06 11.81
CA VAL A 195 1.41 5.69 11.68
C VAL A 195 1.15 6.22 10.26
N PRO A 196 1.98 7.10 9.67
CA PRO A 196 1.71 7.62 8.34
C PRO A 196 1.74 6.52 7.28
N GLU A 197 2.57 5.48 7.43
CA GLU A 197 2.58 4.32 6.55
C GLU A 197 1.27 3.53 6.62
N PHE A 198 0.76 3.27 7.82
CA PHE A 198 -0.51 2.56 8.02
C PHE A 198 -1.70 3.37 7.50
N VAL A 199 -1.72 4.68 7.75
CA VAL A 199 -2.76 5.56 7.19
C VAL A 199 -2.70 5.53 5.66
N GLY A 200 -1.51 5.55 5.06
CA GLY A 200 -1.33 5.37 3.61
C GLY A 200 -1.95 4.05 3.12
N ALA A 201 -1.72 2.95 3.82
CA ALA A 201 -2.31 1.65 3.51
C ALA A 201 -3.84 1.67 3.58
N VAL A 202 -4.42 2.27 4.63
CA VAL A 202 -5.88 2.42 4.78
C VAL A 202 -6.47 3.32 3.71
N VAL A 203 -5.80 4.42 3.35
CA VAL A 203 -6.23 5.34 2.30
C VAL A 203 -6.27 4.63 0.95
N LEU A 204 -5.17 3.99 0.53
CA LEU A 204 -5.10 3.31 -0.76
C LEU A 204 -6.03 2.11 -0.81
N GLY A 205 -6.03 1.27 0.23
CA GLY A 205 -6.85 0.08 0.31
C GLY A 205 -8.35 0.38 0.41
N GLY A 206 -8.72 1.39 1.21
CA GLY A 206 -10.08 1.90 1.31
C GLY A 206 -10.58 2.50 0.01
N TRP A 207 -9.72 3.24 -0.71
CA TRP A 207 -10.03 3.76 -2.04
C TRP A 207 -10.28 2.64 -3.05
N ALA A 208 -9.42 1.62 -3.10
CA ALA A 208 -9.59 0.46 -3.99
C ALA A 208 -10.89 -0.31 -3.68
N ALA A 209 -11.17 -0.59 -2.41
CA ALA A 209 -12.40 -1.26 -1.98
C ALA A 209 -13.66 -0.43 -2.29
N TRP A 210 -13.58 0.89 -2.11
CA TRP A 210 -14.66 1.80 -2.46
C TRP A 210 -14.93 1.82 -3.97
N LEU A 211 -13.90 1.90 -4.82
CA LEU A 211 -14.04 1.79 -6.27
C LEU A 211 -14.66 0.44 -6.66
N ALA A 212 -14.22 -0.67 -6.04
CA ALA A 212 -14.80 -1.98 -6.28
C ALA A 212 -16.29 -2.03 -5.91
N ALA A 213 -16.67 -1.42 -4.79
CA ALA A 213 -18.08 -1.32 -4.38
C ALA A 213 -18.91 -0.51 -5.37
N ARG A 214 -18.35 0.57 -5.93
CA ARG A 214 -19.03 1.34 -6.99
C ARG A 214 -19.23 0.53 -8.26
N LYS A 215 -18.21 -0.21 -8.71
CA LYS A 215 -18.30 -1.10 -9.87
C LYS A 215 -19.35 -2.20 -9.68
N ARG A 216 -19.48 -2.76 -8.48
CA ARG A 216 -20.56 -3.71 -8.15
C ARG A 216 -21.95 -3.10 -8.21
N ARG A 217 -22.13 -1.85 -7.76
CA ARG A 217 -23.45 -1.17 -7.76
C ARG A 217 -23.91 -0.70 -9.13
N ALA A 218 -22.98 -0.42 -10.04
CA ALA A 218 -23.27 0.08 -11.38
C ALA A 218 -23.61 -1.02 -12.40
N ALA A 219 -23.63 -2.29 -11.99
CA ALA A 219 -23.59 -3.44 -12.89
C ALA A 219 -24.68 -4.47 -12.60
#